data_AF-W0PDI9-F1
#
_entry.id   AF-W0PDI9-F1
#
_cell.length_a   1.000
_cell.length_b   1.000
_cell.length_c   1.000
_cell.angle_alpha   90.00
_cell.angle_beta   90.00
_cell.angle_gamma   90.00
#
_symmetry.space_group_name_H-M   'P 1'
#
loop_
_entity.id
_entity.type
_entity.pdbx_description
1 polymer ?
#
loop_
_entity_poly.entity_id
_entity_poly.type
_entity_poly.pdbx_seq_one_letter_code
_entity_poly.pdbx_strand_id
1 'polypeptide(L)'
;MAQTTQNATTQEQVQAGQASTASEDRQVIAATLQQLDRELVGLAPVKQRIQDIAALLLVDKLRAERGLRTGAPNLHMSFTGNPGTGKTTVAMRMAQILHQLGYLRRGHLVSVTRDDLVGQYIGHTAPKTKEVLKKAMGGVLFIDEAYYLYRPENERDYGQESIEILLQVMENNRDDLVVIFAGYKDRMDKFFSSNPGMSSRVAHHIDFPDYAPEELEKIADIMLEGMQYRFDEPAQQAFSEYILKRMQQPYFANARSVRNALERARLRHASRLMRTPDNLSDIELQTISAQDIRASRVFTDAASSGHDTGNRQELPEKNGRHNMLKALIFDVDGTLADTETVHLRAFNTAFILAGLDWYWDEDQYKQLLAISGGKERMAHYWLSIDPEGASTLQAARKIREVHAIKTEEYARLVDNGQVTLRPGIHRLIIDAYCAGMPLAIATTTTAANVEALLLHCLGADWRKFFVTICDASTPGKKKPEPDVYLHALSALNVEASNCIAFEDSENGLRAATKAGISTIITPTHFTEGQDFSSAMLVLPHLGDPDLPVPAGNGIHQTLVDLLTLKCLHADPLLKAG
;
A
#
# COMPACT_ATOMS: atom_id res chain seq x y z
N MET A 1 -60.09 14.45 45.23
CA MET A 1 -59.30 13.23 45.46
C MET A 1 -59.12 12.36 44.19
N ALA A 2 -60.00 12.40 43.19
CA ALA A 2 -59.83 11.60 41.96
C ALA A 2 -58.74 12.09 40.98
N GLN A 3 -58.40 13.39 40.98
CA GLN A 3 -57.34 13.95 40.11
C GLN A 3 -55.91 13.72 40.63
N THR A 4 -55.73 13.49 41.93
CA THR A 4 -54.41 13.25 42.54
C THR A 4 -53.93 11.83 42.26
N THR A 5 -54.84 10.86 42.15
CA THR A 5 -54.52 9.45 41.89
C THR A 5 -54.12 9.20 40.43
N GLN A 6 -54.71 9.91 39.45
CA GLN A 6 -54.37 9.75 38.02
C GLN A 6 -52.97 10.27 37.66
N ASN A 7 -52.48 11.32 38.33
CA ASN A 7 -51.12 11.83 38.10
C ASN A 7 -50.03 10.92 38.69
N ALA A 8 -50.31 10.23 39.82
CA ALA A 8 -49.38 9.27 40.42
C ALA A 8 -49.21 8.03 39.54
N THR A 9 -50.30 7.48 38.99
CA THR A 9 -50.25 6.31 38.11
C THR A 9 -49.54 6.61 36.79
N THR A 10 -49.66 7.84 36.28
CA THR A 10 -48.96 8.28 35.06
C THR A 10 -47.46 8.47 35.30
N GLN A 11 -47.05 9.00 36.47
CA GLN A 11 -45.64 9.12 36.84
C GLN A 11 -44.98 7.76 37.14
N GLU A 12 -45.69 6.83 37.78
CA GLU A 12 -45.21 5.45 38.00
C GLU A 12 -45.09 4.66 36.69
N GLN A 13 -46.01 4.83 35.74
CA GLN A 13 -45.93 4.19 34.42
C GLN A 13 -44.80 4.76 33.55
N VAL A 14 -44.53 6.07 33.63
CA VAL A 14 -43.37 6.69 32.95
C VAL A 14 -42.05 6.26 33.61
N GLN A 15 -41.99 6.18 34.94
CA GLN A 15 -40.81 5.65 35.65
C GLN A 15 -40.56 4.17 35.37
N ALA A 16 -41.60 3.34 35.27
CA ALA A 16 -41.48 1.93 34.93
C ALA A 16 -41.02 1.72 33.47
N GLY A 17 -41.51 2.54 32.53
CA GLY A 17 -41.06 2.54 31.13
C GLY A 17 -39.60 2.98 30.95
N GLN A 18 -39.17 4.01 31.67
CA GLN A 18 -37.78 4.50 31.68
C GLN A 18 -36.80 3.54 32.39
N ALA A 19 -37.27 2.77 33.37
CA ALA A 19 -36.46 1.71 34.00
C ALA A 19 -36.26 0.50 33.06
N SER A 20 -37.24 0.20 32.18
CA SER A 20 -37.15 -0.86 31.16
C SER A 20 -36.08 -0.54 30.10
N THR A 21 -36.12 0.67 29.53
CA THR A 21 -35.16 1.10 28.49
C THR A 21 -33.73 1.16 29.00
N ALA A 22 -33.53 1.63 30.25
CA ALA A 22 -32.22 1.64 30.90
C ALA A 22 -31.64 0.24 31.12
N SER A 23 -32.50 -0.76 31.38
CA SER A 23 -32.10 -2.16 31.55
C SER A 23 -31.75 -2.80 30.20
N GLU A 24 -32.52 -2.50 29.16
CA GLU A 24 -32.28 -2.96 27.78
C GLU A 24 -30.96 -2.39 27.23
N ASP A 25 -30.71 -1.09 27.38
CA ASP A 25 -29.46 -0.45 26.96
C ASP A 25 -28.24 -1.07 27.67
N ARG A 26 -28.35 -1.36 28.98
CA ARG A 26 -27.28 -2.06 29.73
C ARG A 26 -27.01 -3.45 29.18
N GLN A 27 -28.04 -4.21 28.85
CA GLN A 27 -27.88 -5.56 28.29
C GLN A 27 -27.26 -5.51 26.90
N VAL A 28 -27.66 -4.55 26.06
CA VAL A 28 -27.10 -4.36 24.71
C VAL A 28 -25.64 -3.95 24.78
N ILE A 29 -25.29 -2.98 25.63
CA ILE A 29 -23.89 -2.58 25.84
C ILE A 29 -23.07 -3.75 26.37
N ALA A 30 -23.59 -4.49 27.36
CA ALA A 30 -22.90 -5.66 27.90
C ALA A 30 -22.68 -6.73 26.81
N ALA A 31 -23.65 -6.97 25.92
CA ALA A 31 -23.50 -7.89 24.81
C ALA A 31 -22.45 -7.42 23.80
N THR A 32 -22.44 -6.13 23.44
CA THR A 32 -21.44 -5.57 22.51
C THR A 32 -20.03 -5.55 23.12
N LEU A 33 -19.90 -5.29 24.42
CA LEU A 33 -18.63 -5.40 25.14
C LEU A 33 -18.16 -6.86 25.25
N GLN A 34 -19.07 -7.81 25.51
CA GLN A 34 -18.73 -9.23 25.47
C GLN A 34 -18.30 -9.68 24.07
N GLN A 35 -18.92 -9.15 23.02
CA GLN A 35 -18.50 -9.42 21.65
C GLN A 35 -17.11 -8.85 21.36
N LEU A 36 -16.83 -7.63 21.83
CA LEU A 36 -15.49 -7.04 21.79
C LEU A 36 -14.48 -7.95 22.50
N ASP A 37 -14.85 -8.52 23.65
CA ASP A 37 -14.01 -9.44 24.40
C ASP A 37 -13.71 -10.75 23.67
N ARG A 38 -14.68 -11.28 22.92
CA ARG A 38 -14.52 -12.50 22.13
C ARG A 38 -13.64 -12.29 20.90
N GLU A 39 -13.79 -11.16 20.22
CA GLU A 39 -13.14 -10.93 18.93
C GLU A 39 -11.76 -10.28 19.03
N LEU A 40 -11.51 -9.51 20.09
CA LEU A 40 -10.19 -8.95 20.36
C LEU A 40 -9.55 -9.71 21.52
N VAL A 41 -8.55 -10.52 21.17
CA VAL A 41 -7.67 -11.14 22.15
C VAL A 41 -6.92 -10.03 22.88
N GLY A 42 -6.77 -10.12 24.20
CA GLY A 42 -5.91 -9.20 24.93
C GLY A 42 -6.42 -7.76 25.00
N LEU A 43 -5.49 -6.80 25.03
CA LEU A 43 -5.77 -5.36 25.07
C LEU A 43 -6.65 -4.90 26.25
N ALA A 44 -6.43 -5.47 27.44
CA ALA A 44 -7.17 -5.09 28.65
C ALA A 44 -7.23 -3.57 28.88
N PRO A 45 -6.15 -2.77 28.67
CA PRO A 45 -6.21 -1.32 28.84
C PRO A 45 -7.17 -0.62 27.87
N VAL A 46 -7.21 -1.05 26.61
CA VAL A 46 -8.09 -0.49 25.57
C VAL A 46 -9.54 -0.86 25.86
N LYS A 47 -9.79 -2.12 26.20
CA LYS A 47 -11.13 -2.61 26.55
C LYS A 47 -11.69 -1.89 27.76
N GLN A 48 -10.90 -1.73 28.82
CA GLN A 48 -11.30 -0.96 29.99
C GLN A 48 -11.64 0.47 29.60
N ARG A 49 -10.82 1.11 28.76
CA ARG A 49 -11.09 2.49 28.30
C ARG A 49 -12.40 2.61 27.53
N ILE A 50 -12.70 1.63 26.68
CA ILE A 50 -13.97 1.58 25.94
C ILE A 50 -15.15 1.38 26.90
N GLN A 51 -15.01 0.50 27.89
CA GLN A 51 -16.02 0.27 28.91
C GLN A 51 -16.30 1.56 29.70
N ASP A 52 -15.27 2.29 30.10
CA ASP A 52 -15.40 3.56 30.83
C ASP A 52 -16.16 4.61 29.99
N ILE A 53 -15.84 4.70 28.68
CA ILE A 53 -16.54 5.60 27.75
C ILE A 53 -18.00 5.18 27.62
N ALA A 54 -18.28 3.90 27.37
CA ALA A 54 -19.65 3.39 27.25
C ALA A 54 -20.47 3.63 28.53
N ALA A 55 -19.85 3.44 29.71
CA ALA A 55 -20.48 3.70 31.00
C ALA A 55 -20.81 5.19 31.19
N LEU A 56 -19.89 6.09 30.84
CA LEU A 56 -20.13 7.54 30.88
C LEU A 56 -21.31 7.94 29.98
N LEU A 57 -21.33 7.45 28.74
CA LEU A 57 -22.39 7.74 27.78
C LEU A 57 -23.75 7.19 28.21
N LEU A 58 -23.78 6.00 28.79
CA LEU A 58 -25.01 5.47 29.37
C LEU A 58 -25.51 6.36 30.51
N VAL A 59 -24.63 6.79 31.42
CA VAL A 59 -25.02 7.67 32.54
C VAL A 59 -25.53 9.01 32.02
N ASP A 60 -24.90 9.60 31.01
CA ASP A 60 -25.36 10.85 30.41
C ASP A 60 -26.73 10.70 29.74
N LYS A 61 -26.98 9.61 29.02
CA LYS A 61 -28.32 9.29 28.49
C LYS A 61 -29.37 9.21 29.60
N LEU A 62 -29.06 8.48 30.67
CA LEU A 62 -29.95 8.33 31.83
C LEU A 62 -30.19 9.63 32.60
N ARG A 63 -29.26 10.59 32.53
CA ARG A 63 -29.43 11.93 33.08
C ARG A 63 -30.36 12.76 32.20
N ALA A 64 -30.17 12.71 30.88
CA ALA A 64 -31.00 13.41 29.91
C ALA A 64 -32.47 12.96 29.98
N GLU A 65 -32.73 11.65 30.08
CA GLU A 65 -34.09 11.09 30.24
C GLU A 65 -34.82 11.57 31.51
N ARG A 66 -34.06 11.95 32.54
CA ARG A 66 -34.58 12.53 33.79
C ARG A 66 -34.67 14.06 33.77
N GLY A 67 -34.45 14.68 32.60
CA GLY A 67 -34.47 16.13 32.45
C GLY A 67 -33.32 16.86 33.16
N LEU A 68 -32.28 16.13 33.58
CA LEU A 68 -31.07 16.77 34.13
C LEU A 68 -30.28 17.40 32.98
N ARG A 69 -29.69 18.56 33.24
CA ARG A 69 -28.82 19.20 32.24
C ARG A 69 -27.61 18.32 31.96
N THR A 70 -27.47 17.94 30.70
CA THR A 70 -26.32 17.24 30.13
C THR A 70 -25.82 18.05 28.95
N GLY A 71 -24.50 18.23 28.84
CA GLY A 71 -23.91 18.79 27.62
C GLY A 71 -23.89 17.72 26.51
N ALA A 72 -23.71 18.13 25.26
CA ALA A 72 -23.36 17.20 24.19
C ALA A 72 -21.95 16.63 24.50
N PRO A 73 -21.79 15.32 24.75
CA PRO A 73 -20.49 14.76 25.06
C PRO A 73 -19.58 14.90 23.84
N ASN A 74 -18.31 15.24 24.07
CA ASN A 74 -17.33 15.23 22.99
C ASN A 74 -16.89 13.77 22.75
N LEU A 75 -17.28 13.23 21.60
CA LEU A 75 -17.11 11.83 21.25
C LEU A 75 -15.92 11.58 20.30
N HIS A 76 -15.22 12.61 19.81
CA HIS A 76 -14.11 12.41 18.89
C HIS A 76 -12.92 11.77 19.60
N MET A 77 -12.22 10.87 18.90
CA MET A 77 -11.18 10.01 19.49
C MET A 77 -9.88 10.04 18.68
N SER A 78 -8.78 9.70 19.34
CA SER A 78 -7.48 9.43 18.73
C SER A 78 -6.98 8.04 19.15
N PHE A 79 -6.72 7.17 18.19
CA PHE A 79 -6.22 5.82 18.37
C PHE A 79 -4.73 5.77 17.97
N THR A 80 -3.85 5.70 18.96
CA THR A 80 -2.40 5.63 18.73
C THR A 80 -1.89 4.20 18.88
N GLY A 81 -0.97 3.76 18.03
CA GLY A 81 -0.28 2.48 18.20
C GLY A 81 0.21 1.87 16.90
N ASN A 82 1.01 0.81 16.98
CA ASN A 82 1.63 0.17 15.82
C ASN A 82 0.60 -0.51 14.88
N PRO A 83 0.95 -0.80 13.62
CA PRO A 83 0.07 -1.51 12.71
C PRO A 83 -0.34 -2.88 13.26
N GLY A 84 -1.58 -3.29 12.99
CA GLY A 84 -2.09 -4.59 13.39
C GLY A 84 -2.45 -4.73 14.87
N THR A 85 -2.52 -3.63 15.64
CA THR A 85 -2.97 -3.63 17.05
C THR A 85 -4.50 -3.60 17.22
N GLY A 86 -5.29 -3.70 16.14
CA GLY A 86 -6.76 -3.79 16.23
C GLY A 86 -7.54 -2.47 16.24
N LYS A 87 -6.88 -1.33 15.96
CA LYS A 87 -7.51 0.02 15.90
C LYS A 87 -8.81 0.07 15.09
N THR A 88 -8.80 -0.45 13.86
CA THR A 88 -9.97 -0.43 12.96
C THR A 88 -11.11 -1.31 13.48
N THR A 89 -10.80 -2.48 14.06
CA THR A 89 -11.79 -3.37 14.68
C THR A 89 -12.48 -2.69 15.86
N VAL A 90 -11.69 -2.04 16.72
CA VAL A 90 -12.24 -1.25 17.84
C VAL A 90 -13.10 -0.09 17.34
N ALA A 91 -12.66 0.64 16.30
CA ALA A 91 -13.41 1.76 15.74
C ALA A 91 -14.80 1.34 15.24
N MET A 92 -14.89 0.19 14.57
CA MET A 92 -16.15 -0.38 14.10
C MET A 92 -17.08 -0.76 15.27
N ARG A 93 -16.54 -1.32 16.35
CA ARG A 93 -17.33 -1.64 17.56
C ARG A 93 -17.79 -0.38 18.28
N MET A 94 -16.95 0.65 18.34
CA MET A 94 -17.37 1.96 18.86
C MET A 94 -18.52 2.56 18.05
N ALA A 95 -18.51 2.46 16.71
CA ALA A 95 -19.62 2.91 15.89
C ALA A 95 -20.93 2.19 16.25
N GLN A 96 -20.88 0.88 16.49
CA GLN A 96 -22.04 0.08 16.91
C GLN A 96 -22.54 0.47 18.31
N ILE A 97 -21.64 0.64 19.29
CA ILE A 97 -21.98 1.05 20.65
C ILE A 97 -22.68 2.43 20.63
N LEU A 98 -22.09 3.40 19.93
CA LEU A 98 -22.63 4.75 19.83
C LEU A 98 -24.01 4.78 19.15
N HIS A 99 -24.20 3.95 18.13
CA HIS A 99 -25.49 3.81 17.47
C HIS A 99 -26.56 3.18 18.38
N GLN A 100 -26.23 2.08 19.07
CA GLN A 100 -27.12 1.41 20.01
C GLN A 100 -27.53 2.33 21.16
N LEU A 101 -26.60 3.16 21.65
CA LEU A 101 -26.88 4.16 22.66
C LEU A 101 -27.72 5.34 22.15
N GLY A 102 -27.89 5.49 20.84
CA GLY A 102 -28.65 6.58 20.22
C GLY A 102 -27.87 7.88 20.01
N TYR A 103 -26.53 7.86 20.18
CA TYR A 103 -25.66 9.00 19.88
C TYR A 103 -25.36 9.14 18.38
N LEU A 104 -25.52 8.06 17.61
CA LEU A 104 -25.36 8.05 16.16
C LEU A 104 -26.59 7.46 15.48
N ARG A 105 -26.99 8.05 14.34
CA ARG A 105 -28.14 7.58 13.56
C ARG A 105 -27.90 6.22 12.91
N ARG A 106 -26.65 5.87 12.63
CA ARG A 106 -26.20 4.64 11.98
C ARG A 106 -24.92 4.13 12.65
N GLY A 107 -24.79 2.81 12.75
CA GLY A 107 -23.58 2.15 13.29
C GLY A 107 -22.51 1.84 12.26
N HIS A 108 -22.40 2.63 11.18
CA HIS A 108 -21.43 2.38 10.10
C HIS A 108 -20.12 3.15 10.31
N LEU A 109 -19.05 2.58 9.76
CA LEU A 109 -17.70 3.13 9.78
C LEU A 109 -17.27 3.46 8.35
N VAL A 110 -16.82 4.68 8.10
CA VAL A 110 -16.19 5.08 6.84
C VAL A 110 -14.69 5.23 7.09
N SER A 111 -13.90 4.29 6.58
CA SER A 111 -12.43 4.32 6.69
C SER A 111 -11.84 5.07 5.50
N VAL A 112 -10.97 6.04 5.77
CA VAL A 112 -10.29 6.86 4.77
C VAL A 112 -8.83 7.09 5.12
N THR A 113 -8.06 7.47 4.11
CA THR A 113 -6.67 7.91 4.22
C THR A 113 -6.53 9.37 3.75
N ARG A 114 -5.31 9.89 3.75
CA ARG A 114 -5.01 11.21 3.16
C ARG A 114 -5.53 11.32 1.73
N ASP A 115 -5.31 10.30 0.92
CA ASP A 115 -5.57 10.36 -0.52
C ASP A 115 -7.07 10.46 -0.81
N ASP A 116 -7.93 10.01 0.11
CA ASP A 116 -9.38 10.15 0.01
C ASP A 116 -9.87 11.56 0.36
N LEU A 117 -9.12 12.31 1.18
CA LEU A 117 -9.53 13.61 1.68
C LEU A 117 -8.91 14.76 0.87
N VAL A 118 -7.63 14.62 0.49
CA VAL A 118 -6.85 15.67 -0.16
C VAL A 118 -6.88 15.50 -1.68
N GLY A 119 -7.22 16.57 -2.39
CA GLY A 119 -7.21 16.64 -3.84
C GLY A 119 -5.80 16.87 -4.39
N GLN A 120 -5.56 16.42 -5.62
CA GLN A 120 -4.28 16.62 -6.30
C GLN A 120 -4.11 18.06 -6.83
N TYR A 121 -5.22 18.82 -6.94
CA TYR A 121 -5.27 20.16 -7.51
C TYR A 121 -5.85 21.19 -6.53
N ILE A 122 -5.47 22.45 -6.73
CA ILE A 122 -6.02 23.61 -5.99
C ILE A 122 -7.55 23.60 -6.11
N GLY A 123 -8.25 23.70 -4.98
CA GLY A 123 -9.71 23.77 -4.92
C GLY A 123 -10.43 22.42 -5.06
N HIS A 124 -9.72 21.32 -5.29
CA HIS A 124 -10.32 19.97 -5.33
C HIS A 124 -10.38 19.32 -3.94
N THR A 125 -9.58 19.79 -2.98
CA THR A 125 -9.55 19.21 -1.62
C THR A 125 -10.85 19.45 -0.86
N ALA A 126 -11.36 20.68 -0.84
CA ALA A 126 -12.64 20.99 -0.20
C ALA A 126 -13.83 20.11 -0.65
N PRO A 127 -14.15 19.98 -1.95
CA PRO A 127 -15.28 19.15 -2.38
C PRO A 127 -15.07 17.67 -2.04
N LYS A 128 -13.83 17.16 -2.18
CA LYS A 128 -13.49 15.77 -1.88
C LYS A 128 -13.66 15.44 -0.39
N THR A 129 -13.12 16.28 0.49
CA THR A 129 -13.29 16.18 1.95
C THR A 129 -14.78 16.23 2.32
N LYS A 130 -15.56 17.16 1.73
CA LYS A 130 -17.01 17.28 1.98
C LYS A 130 -17.80 16.05 1.53
N GLU A 131 -17.43 15.43 0.40
CA GLU A 131 -18.08 14.22 -0.07
C GLU A 131 -17.87 13.04 0.89
N VAL A 132 -16.63 12.85 1.36
CA VAL A 132 -16.30 11.84 2.37
C VAL A 132 -17.07 12.10 3.66
N LEU A 133 -17.10 13.35 4.13
CA LEU A 133 -17.85 13.72 5.33
C LEU A 133 -19.34 13.42 5.17
N LYS A 134 -19.93 13.72 4.01
CA LYS A 134 -21.33 13.39 3.71
C LYS A 134 -21.60 11.88 3.78
N LYS A 135 -20.67 11.03 3.33
CA LYS A 135 -20.77 9.56 3.45
C LYS A 135 -20.68 9.10 4.91
N ALA A 136 -19.88 9.78 5.72
CA ALA A 136 -19.69 9.44 7.14
C ALA A 136 -20.78 9.96 8.08
N MET A 137 -21.57 10.96 7.66
CA MET A 137 -22.67 11.52 8.47
C MET A 137 -23.63 10.44 8.98
N GLY A 138 -24.05 10.60 10.23
CA GLY A 138 -24.84 9.64 10.97
C GLY A 138 -24.01 8.50 11.58
N GLY A 139 -22.71 8.41 11.30
CA GLY A 139 -21.83 7.32 11.73
C GLY A 139 -20.45 7.82 12.17
N VAL A 140 -19.44 6.99 11.94
CA VAL A 140 -18.04 7.28 12.32
C VAL A 140 -17.15 7.45 11.09
N LEU A 141 -16.38 8.54 11.05
CA LEU A 141 -15.27 8.74 10.11
C LEU A 141 -13.96 8.29 10.76
N PHE A 142 -13.31 7.28 10.18
CA PHE A 142 -12.01 6.79 10.63
C PHE A 142 -10.93 7.24 9.64
N ILE A 143 -9.99 8.07 10.11
CA ILE A 143 -8.91 8.61 9.30
C ILE A 143 -7.62 7.90 9.70
N ASP A 144 -7.16 6.96 8.86
CA ASP A 144 -5.90 6.25 9.10
C ASP A 144 -4.70 7.11 8.71
N GLU A 145 -3.63 6.97 9.49
CA GLU A 145 -2.40 7.77 9.40
C GLU A 145 -2.65 9.28 9.24
N ALA A 146 -3.57 9.82 10.04
CA ALA A 146 -4.11 11.17 9.90
C ALA A 146 -3.06 12.29 9.94
N TYR A 147 -1.92 12.06 10.59
CA TYR A 147 -0.79 13.00 10.61
C TYR A 147 -0.28 13.34 9.21
N TYR A 148 -0.53 12.50 8.20
CA TYR A 148 -0.18 12.83 6.83
C TYR A 148 -1.00 13.97 6.24
N LEU A 149 -2.15 14.35 6.79
CA LEU A 149 -2.92 15.51 6.34
C LEU A 149 -2.15 16.83 6.50
N TYR A 150 -1.15 16.87 7.38
CA TYR A 150 -0.33 18.04 7.62
C TYR A 150 1.13 17.79 7.23
N ARG A 151 1.59 18.40 6.14
CA ARG A 151 3.01 18.37 5.72
C ARG A 151 3.52 19.80 5.50
N PRO A 152 4.15 20.43 6.52
CA PRO A 152 4.56 21.83 6.43
C PRO A 152 5.71 22.07 5.44
N GLU A 153 6.47 21.03 5.09
CA GLU A 153 7.62 21.11 4.18
C GLU A 153 7.23 21.23 2.69
N ASN A 154 5.93 21.10 2.37
CA ASN A 154 5.45 21.11 1.00
C ASN A 154 4.51 22.31 0.77
N GLU A 155 5.02 23.37 0.15
CA GLU A 155 4.27 24.60 -0.17
C GLU A 155 3.06 24.39 -1.10
N ARG A 156 2.95 23.21 -1.73
CA ARG A 156 1.82 22.80 -2.57
C ARG A 156 0.90 21.77 -1.90
N ASP A 157 0.98 21.62 -0.59
CA ASP A 157 0.12 20.71 0.16
C ASP A 157 -1.22 21.38 0.54
N TYR A 158 -2.31 20.88 -0.04
CA TYR A 158 -3.67 21.34 0.24
C TYR A 158 -4.32 20.63 1.44
N GLY A 159 -3.60 19.76 2.15
CA GLY A 159 -4.14 19.01 3.30
C GLY A 159 -4.57 19.90 4.46
N GLN A 160 -4.04 21.11 4.57
CA GLN A 160 -4.50 22.10 5.56
C GLN A 160 -5.98 22.48 5.35
N GLU A 161 -6.44 22.57 4.10
CA GLU A 161 -7.86 22.84 3.78
C GLU A 161 -8.77 21.72 4.31
N SER A 162 -8.36 20.45 4.19
CA SER A 162 -9.09 19.32 4.80
C SER A 162 -9.16 19.43 6.31
N ILE A 163 -8.06 19.82 6.97
CA ILE A 163 -8.02 19.98 8.43
C ILE A 163 -8.98 21.07 8.88
N GLU A 164 -9.02 22.21 8.19
CA GLU A 164 -9.93 23.31 8.50
C GLU A 164 -11.40 22.89 8.38
N ILE A 165 -11.76 22.16 7.31
CA ILE A 165 -13.11 21.62 7.12
C ILE A 165 -13.45 20.60 8.20
N LEU A 166 -12.53 19.70 8.54
CA LEU A 166 -12.71 18.72 9.60
C LEU A 166 -12.98 19.41 10.95
N LEU A 167 -12.19 20.42 11.30
CA LEU A 167 -12.38 21.20 12.53
C LEU A 167 -13.74 21.87 12.60
N GLN A 168 -14.19 22.46 11.49
CA GLN A 168 -15.49 23.10 11.40
C GLN A 168 -16.63 22.10 11.58
N VAL A 169 -16.55 20.91 10.96
CA VAL A 169 -17.59 19.89 11.07
C VAL A 169 -17.58 19.22 12.43
N MET A 170 -16.41 18.95 13.02
CA MET A 170 -16.30 18.45 14.40
C MET A 170 -16.89 19.44 15.42
N GLU A 171 -16.95 20.73 15.10
CA GLU A 171 -17.59 21.71 15.97
C GLU A 171 -19.10 21.79 15.77
N ASN A 172 -19.56 21.85 14.51
CA ASN A 172 -20.95 22.15 14.17
C ASN A 172 -21.86 20.91 14.08
N ASN A 173 -21.30 19.71 13.93
CA ASN A 173 -22.05 18.47 13.67
C ASN A 173 -21.77 17.36 14.70
N ARG A 174 -21.56 17.73 15.97
CA ARG A 174 -21.18 16.82 17.06
C ARG A 174 -22.19 15.70 17.34
N ASP A 175 -23.47 15.96 17.10
CA ASP A 175 -24.55 15.00 17.37
C ASP A 175 -24.78 14.02 16.20
N ASP A 176 -24.03 14.17 15.10
CA ASP A 176 -24.26 13.41 13.86
C ASP A 176 -23.00 12.73 13.32
N LEU A 177 -21.81 13.20 13.69
CA LEU A 177 -20.55 12.64 13.21
C LEU A 177 -19.56 12.47 14.35
N VAL A 178 -19.01 11.27 14.46
CA VAL A 178 -17.83 11.02 15.29
C VAL A 178 -16.62 10.81 14.38
N VAL A 179 -15.48 11.38 14.77
CA VAL A 179 -14.23 11.31 14.01
C VAL A 179 -13.21 10.60 14.88
N ILE A 180 -12.58 9.57 14.32
CA ILE A 180 -11.51 8.80 14.95
C ILE A 180 -10.25 8.99 14.11
N PHE A 181 -9.25 9.64 14.67
CA PHE A 181 -7.92 9.76 14.07
C PHE A 181 -7.07 8.56 14.47
N ALA A 182 -6.37 7.93 13.55
CA ALA A 182 -5.50 6.80 13.84
C ALA A 182 -4.08 7.02 13.31
N GLY A 183 -3.08 6.43 13.99
CA GLY A 183 -1.69 6.50 13.55
C GLY A 183 -0.67 6.06 14.60
N TYR A 184 0.62 6.23 14.28
CA TYR A 184 1.71 6.08 15.25
C TYR A 184 1.68 7.20 16.28
N LYS A 185 1.98 6.86 17.53
CA LYS A 185 1.87 7.75 18.69
C LYS A 185 2.69 9.02 18.53
N ASP A 186 3.98 8.87 18.25
CA ASP A 186 4.94 9.96 18.05
C ASP A 186 4.53 10.93 16.92
N ARG A 187 3.99 10.40 15.82
CA ARG A 187 3.53 11.19 14.68
C ARG A 187 2.22 11.92 14.97
N MET A 188 1.29 11.26 15.67
CA MET A 188 0.04 11.88 16.09
C MET A 188 0.26 12.98 17.12
N ASP A 189 1.20 12.81 18.07
CA ASP A 189 1.56 13.84 19.04
C ASP A 189 2.09 15.12 18.36
N LYS A 190 2.94 14.95 17.33
CA LYS A 190 3.39 16.05 16.47
C LYS A 190 2.23 16.71 15.72
N PHE A 191 1.35 15.90 15.12
CA PHE A 191 0.18 16.39 14.40
C PHE A 191 -0.74 17.27 15.27
N PHE A 192 -1.04 16.83 16.49
CA PHE A 192 -1.86 17.60 17.44
C PHE A 192 -1.15 18.85 17.96
N SER A 193 0.17 18.79 18.16
CA SER A 193 0.97 19.94 18.57
C SER A 193 0.98 21.04 17.50
N SER A 194 1.03 20.65 16.22
CA SER A 194 0.95 21.59 15.10
C SER A 194 -0.47 22.09 14.81
N ASN A 195 -1.49 21.36 15.25
CA ASN A 195 -2.91 21.68 15.02
C ASN A 195 -3.68 21.73 16.35
N PRO A 196 -3.46 22.75 17.21
CA PRO A 196 -4.02 22.80 18.57
C PRO A 196 -5.56 22.80 18.59
N GLY A 197 -6.20 23.33 17.54
CA GLY A 197 -7.65 23.27 17.37
C GLY A 197 -8.20 21.83 17.33
N MET A 198 -7.42 20.89 16.79
CA MET A 198 -7.79 19.47 16.72
C MET A 198 -7.66 18.80 18.09
N SER A 199 -6.57 19.07 18.79
CA SER A 199 -6.31 18.55 20.15
C SER A 199 -7.45 18.91 21.12
N SER A 200 -7.94 20.16 21.08
CA SER A 200 -9.06 20.59 21.92
C SER A 200 -10.40 19.89 21.63
N ARG A 201 -10.58 19.35 20.41
CA ARG A 201 -11.82 18.70 19.96
C ARG A 201 -11.75 17.19 20.05
N VAL A 202 -10.60 16.59 20.36
CA VAL A 202 -10.45 15.15 20.56
C VAL A 202 -10.41 14.88 22.06
N ALA A 203 -11.50 14.37 22.64
CA ALA A 203 -11.58 14.15 24.08
C ALA A 203 -10.94 12.82 24.53
N HIS A 204 -10.95 11.81 23.65
CA HIS A 204 -10.55 10.46 24.02
C HIS A 204 -9.29 10.03 23.27
N HIS A 205 -8.16 9.98 23.98
CA HIS A 205 -6.93 9.38 23.49
C HIS A 205 -6.83 7.94 24.00
N ILE A 206 -6.73 6.98 23.07
CA ILE A 206 -6.64 5.56 23.37
C ILE A 206 -5.34 5.03 22.77
N ASP A 207 -4.49 4.48 23.64
CA ASP A 207 -3.21 3.90 23.25
C ASP A 207 -3.34 2.38 23.08
N PHE A 208 -2.91 1.88 21.92
CA PHE A 208 -2.98 0.49 21.52
C PHE A 208 -1.57 -0.12 21.60
N PRO A 209 -1.25 -0.82 22.71
CA PRO A 209 0.04 -1.47 22.85
C PRO A 209 0.18 -2.64 21.85
N ASP A 210 1.43 -3.06 21.64
CA ASP A 210 1.73 -4.31 20.94
C ASP A 210 1.22 -5.51 21.75
N TYR A 211 0.85 -6.57 21.04
CA TYR A 211 0.39 -7.81 21.67
C TYR A 211 1.54 -8.61 22.26
N ALA A 212 1.27 -9.29 23.37
CA ALA A 212 2.16 -10.31 23.91
C ALA A 212 2.22 -11.56 22.99
N PRO A 213 3.29 -12.37 23.04
CA PRO A 213 3.41 -13.58 22.23
C PRO A 213 2.20 -14.51 22.36
N GLU A 214 1.71 -14.73 23.58
CA GLU A 214 0.59 -15.61 23.89
C GLU A 214 -0.75 -15.04 23.35
N GLU A 215 -0.85 -13.72 23.22
CA GLU A 215 -2.00 -13.06 22.60
C GLU A 215 -1.95 -13.22 21.07
N LEU A 216 -0.77 -13.14 20.46
CA LEU A 216 -0.59 -13.37 19.03
C LEU A 216 -0.87 -14.80 18.61
N GLU A 217 -0.56 -15.79 19.45
CA GLU A 217 -0.93 -17.20 19.25
C GLU A 217 -2.45 -17.38 19.21
N LYS A 218 -3.16 -16.86 20.22
CA LYS A 218 -4.62 -16.89 20.25
C LYS A 218 -5.26 -16.18 19.05
N ILE A 219 -4.67 -15.06 18.61
CA ILE A 219 -5.11 -14.37 17.39
C ILE A 219 -4.95 -15.28 16.17
N ALA A 220 -3.85 -16.03 16.10
CA ALA A 220 -3.63 -16.98 15.02
C ALA A 220 -4.64 -18.12 15.04
N ASP A 221 -4.97 -18.66 16.22
CA ASP A 221 -5.99 -19.70 16.38
C ASP A 221 -7.37 -19.24 15.87
N ILE A 222 -7.80 -18.03 16.26
CA ILE A 222 -9.07 -17.45 15.78
C ILE A 222 -9.05 -17.27 14.26
N MET A 223 -7.93 -16.81 13.68
CA MET A 223 -7.81 -16.67 12.23
C MET A 223 -7.87 -18.01 11.51
N LEU A 224 -7.20 -19.04 12.04
CA LEU A 224 -7.21 -20.39 11.49
C LEU A 224 -8.60 -21.01 11.55
N GLU A 225 -9.30 -20.89 12.68
CA GLU A 225 -10.66 -21.39 12.85
C GLU A 225 -11.61 -20.75 11.84
N GLY A 226 -11.53 -19.43 11.64
CA GLY A 226 -12.31 -18.72 10.64
C GLY A 226 -12.02 -19.13 9.19
N MET A 227 -10.83 -19.68 8.91
CA MET A 227 -10.45 -20.24 7.61
C MET A 227 -10.64 -21.76 7.53
N GLN A 228 -11.16 -22.41 8.58
CA GLN A 228 -11.24 -23.86 8.72
C GLN A 228 -9.89 -24.59 8.62
N TYR A 229 -8.82 -23.96 9.11
CA TYR A 229 -7.51 -24.58 9.27
C TYR A 229 -7.21 -24.87 10.74
N ARG A 230 -6.22 -25.73 10.98
CA ARG A 230 -5.65 -25.99 12.30
C ARG A 230 -4.17 -26.31 12.20
N PHE A 231 -3.46 -26.10 13.30
CA PHE A 231 -2.11 -26.61 13.48
C PHE A 231 -2.14 -28.04 14.00
N ASP A 232 -1.18 -28.86 13.56
CA ASP A 232 -0.78 -30.02 14.36
C ASP A 232 0.07 -29.57 15.56
N GLU A 233 0.24 -30.46 16.53
CA GLU A 233 0.99 -30.15 17.76
C GLU A 233 2.43 -29.66 17.47
N PRO A 234 3.20 -30.27 16.54
CA PRO A 234 4.50 -29.73 16.13
C PRO A 234 4.43 -28.34 15.46
N ALA A 235 3.39 -28.05 14.68
CA ALA A 235 3.20 -26.75 14.03
C ALA A 235 2.90 -25.66 15.04
N GLN A 236 2.12 -25.96 16.07
CA GLN A 236 1.83 -25.00 17.13
C GLN A 236 3.12 -24.57 17.84
N GLN A 237 3.98 -25.52 18.20
CA GLN A 237 5.31 -25.22 18.78
C GLN A 237 6.20 -24.42 17.82
N ALA A 238 6.25 -24.81 16.54
CA ALA A 238 6.99 -24.07 15.53
C ALA A 238 6.45 -22.64 15.36
N PHE A 239 5.14 -22.44 15.49
CA PHE A 239 4.52 -21.13 15.37
C PHE A 239 4.81 -20.23 16.58
N SER A 240 4.83 -20.79 17.79
CA SER A 240 5.30 -20.09 19.01
C SER A 240 6.74 -19.59 18.84
N GLU A 241 7.66 -20.46 18.38
CA GLU A 241 9.04 -20.07 18.08
C GLU A 241 9.12 -18.99 16.99
N TYR A 242 8.27 -19.10 15.96
CA TYR A 242 8.19 -18.13 14.88
C TYR A 242 7.81 -16.74 15.39
N ILE A 243 6.80 -16.63 16.26
CA ILE A 243 6.35 -15.35 16.81
C ILE A 243 7.49 -14.67 17.57
N LEU A 244 8.13 -15.39 18.49
CA LEU A 244 9.21 -14.84 19.32
C LEU A 244 10.35 -14.27 18.46
N LYS A 245 10.75 -14.98 17.40
CA LYS A 245 11.76 -14.49 16.45
C LYS A 245 11.24 -13.33 15.61
N ARG A 246 10.01 -13.39 15.11
CA ARG A 246 9.44 -12.37 14.21
C ARG A 246 9.23 -11.03 14.91
N MET A 247 8.90 -11.03 16.20
CA MET A 247 8.76 -9.83 17.03
C MET A 247 10.07 -9.03 17.16
N GLN A 248 11.22 -9.70 17.11
CA GLN A 248 12.54 -9.07 17.20
C GLN A 248 13.03 -8.51 15.85
N GLN A 249 12.36 -8.86 14.75
CA GLN A 249 12.76 -8.44 13.41
C GLN A 249 12.11 -7.08 13.02
N PRO A 250 12.74 -6.32 12.11
CA PRO A 250 12.21 -5.05 11.63
C PRO A 250 10.78 -5.15 11.05
N TYR A 251 10.07 -4.02 11.07
CA TYR A 251 8.73 -3.89 10.50
C TYR A 251 7.72 -4.92 11.01
N PHE A 252 7.85 -5.30 12.29
CA PHE A 252 6.84 -6.12 12.96
C PHE A 252 5.51 -5.33 13.06
N ALA A 253 4.42 -6.01 12.75
CA ALA A 253 3.09 -5.41 12.61
C ALA A 253 2.00 -6.24 13.30
N ASN A 254 2.29 -6.83 14.47
CA ASN A 254 1.31 -7.50 15.32
C ASN A 254 0.45 -8.53 14.55
N ALA A 255 -0.88 -8.46 14.69
CA ALA A 255 -1.83 -9.37 14.04
C ALA A 255 -1.71 -9.37 12.50
N ARG A 256 -1.22 -8.27 11.88
CA ARG A 256 -0.95 -8.23 10.43
C ARG A 256 0.25 -9.12 10.09
N SER A 257 1.28 -9.14 10.93
CA SER A 257 2.42 -10.06 10.75
C SER A 257 2.00 -11.53 10.95
N VAL A 258 1.13 -11.80 11.93
CA VAL A 258 0.52 -13.13 12.14
C VAL A 258 -0.28 -13.56 10.90
N ARG A 259 -1.21 -12.73 10.41
CA ARG A 259 -1.97 -13.00 9.18
C ARG A 259 -1.05 -13.34 8.00
N ASN A 260 -0.04 -12.51 7.77
CA ASN A 260 0.92 -12.74 6.68
C ASN A 260 1.73 -14.04 6.87
N ALA A 261 2.01 -14.43 8.12
CA ALA A 261 2.66 -15.70 8.42
C ALA A 261 1.76 -16.89 8.11
N LEU A 262 0.48 -16.82 8.50
CA LEU A 262 -0.52 -17.85 8.22
C LEU A 262 -0.78 -18.00 6.71
N GLU A 263 -0.91 -16.89 5.97
CA GLU A 263 -1.07 -16.92 4.50
C GLU A 263 0.12 -17.63 3.83
N ARG A 264 1.35 -17.33 4.25
CA ARG A 264 2.53 -18.04 3.75
C ARG A 264 2.57 -19.50 4.17
N ALA A 265 2.12 -19.83 5.38
CA ALA A 265 2.00 -21.21 5.83
C ALA A 265 1.00 -21.99 4.97
N ARG A 266 -0.17 -21.41 4.68
CA ARG A 266 -1.19 -21.96 3.78
C ARG A 266 -0.64 -22.20 2.36
N LEU A 267 0.13 -21.25 1.83
CA LEU A 267 0.77 -21.43 0.52
C LEU A 267 1.74 -22.62 0.50
N ARG A 268 2.54 -22.79 1.55
CA ARG A 268 3.47 -23.93 1.68
C ARG A 268 2.73 -25.25 1.89
N HIS A 269 1.68 -25.23 2.70
CA HIS A 269 0.77 -26.36 2.91
C HIS A 269 0.15 -26.82 1.58
N ALA A 270 -0.40 -25.91 0.78
CA ALA A 270 -0.94 -26.22 -0.55
C ALA A 270 0.14 -26.83 -1.48
N SER A 271 1.34 -26.23 -1.50
CA SER A 271 2.47 -26.73 -2.29
C SER A 271 2.93 -28.13 -1.86
N ARG A 272 2.84 -28.45 -0.56
CA ARG A 272 3.12 -29.78 -0.02
C ARG A 272 2.07 -30.79 -0.46
N LEU A 273 0.78 -30.44 -0.36
CA LEU A 273 -0.31 -31.32 -0.74
C LEU A 273 -0.26 -31.70 -2.22
N MET A 274 0.13 -30.78 -3.11
CA MET A 274 0.34 -31.05 -4.54
C MET A 274 1.39 -32.14 -4.84
N ARG A 275 2.28 -32.45 -3.89
CA ARG A 275 3.32 -33.49 -4.02
C ARG A 275 2.87 -34.84 -3.43
N THR A 276 1.68 -34.91 -2.86
CA THR A 276 1.11 -36.08 -2.17
C THR A 276 0.08 -36.74 -3.10
N PRO A 277 0.02 -38.09 -3.20
CA PRO A 277 -0.88 -38.79 -4.13
C PRO A 277 -2.38 -38.55 -3.83
N ASP A 278 -3.22 -38.80 -4.86
CA ASP A 278 -4.58 -38.26 -5.10
C ASP A 278 -5.67 -38.44 -4.01
N ASN A 279 -5.42 -39.17 -2.92
CA ASN A 279 -6.40 -39.40 -1.86
C ASN A 279 -6.07 -38.59 -0.59
N LEU A 280 -6.36 -37.29 -0.63
CA LEU A 280 -6.25 -36.41 0.53
C LEU A 280 -7.55 -36.42 1.34
N SER A 281 -7.42 -36.59 2.65
CA SER A 281 -8.54 -36.47 3.59
C SER A 281 -8.82 -35.00 3.96
N ASP A 282 -10.06 -34.71 4.39
CA ASP A 282 -10.44 -33.39 4.91
C ASP A 282 -9.51 -32.92 6.05
N ILE A 283 -9.02 -33.86 6.85
CA ILE A 283 -8.06 -33.59 7.91
C ILE A 283 -6.75 -33.03 7.35
N GLU A 284 -6.22 -33.61 6.27
CA GLU A 284 -4.97 -33.17 5.65
C GLU A 284 -5.13 -31.83 4.94
N LEU A 285 -6.30 -31.58 4.34
CA LEU A 285 -6.65 -30.28 3.73
C LEU A 285 -6.71 -29.14 4.74
N GLN A 286 -7.02 -29.44 6.01
CA GLN A 286 -7.15 -28.45 7.08
C GLN A 286 -5.90 -28.34 7.97
N THR A 287 -5.00 -29.33 7.96
CA THR A 287 -3.89 -29.40 8.93
C THR A 287 -2.57 -28.85 8.37
N ILE A 288 -2.17 -27.68 8.87
CA ILE A 288 -0.86 -27.07 8.65
C ILE A 288 0.14 -27.76 9.59
N SER A 289 1.28 -28.22 9.05
CA SER A 289 2.31 -28.92 9.83
C SER A 289 3.54 -28.07 10.08
N ALA A 290 4.41 -28.51 10.99
CA ALA A 290 5.61 -27.77 11.38
C ALA A 290 6.51 -27.38 10.21
N GLN A 291 6.59 -28.19 9.16
CA GLN A 291 7.45 -27.87 8.01
C GLN A 291 6.94 -26.66 7.22
N ASP A 292 5.63 -26.42 7.21
CA ASP A 292 5.02 -25.27 6.53
C ASP A 292 5.34 -23.95 7.26
N ILE A 293 5.65 -24.04 8.56
CA ILE A 293 6.07 -22.91 9.39
C ILE A 293 7.60 -22.76 9.37
N ARG A 294 8.33 -23.83 9.64
CA ARG A 294 9.81 -23.84 9.75
C ARG A 294 10.53 -23.52 8.43
N ALA A 295 9.88 -23.75 7.29
CA ALA A 295 10.38 -23.30 5.99
C ALA A 295 10.39 -21.76 5.82
N SER A 296 9.98 -21.00 6.84
CA SER A 296 10.12 -19.54 6.84
C SER A 296 11.56 -19.10 7.10
N ARG A 297 11.97 -18.03 6.42
CA ARG A 297 13.27 -17.35 6.62
C ARG A 297 13.48 -16.78 8.01
N VAL A 298 12.41 -16.60 8.78
CA VAL A 298 12.51 -16.20 10.18
C VAL A 298 13.37 -17.18 11.00
N PHE A 299 13.44 -18.45 10.60
CA PHE A 299 14.30 -19.45 11.24
C PHE A 299 15.75 -19.45 10.74
N THR A 300 16.04 -18.89 9.56
CA THR A 300 17.38 -18.93 8.95
C THR A 300 18.28 -17.77 9.34
N ASP A 301 17.71 -16.62 9.74
CA ASP A 301 18.47 -15.36 9.91
C ASP A 301 19.01 -15.11 11.33
N ALA A 302 18.86 -16.05 12.27
CA ALA A 302 19.27 -15.86 13.68
C ALA A 302 20.75 -16.17 13.97
N ALA A 303 21.56 -16.53 12.96
CA ALA A 303 22.95 -16.94 13.15
C ALA A 303 24.00 -15.84 12.89
N SER A 304 23.61 -14.59 12.60
CA SER A 304 24.54 -13.51 12.20
C SER A 304 24.52 -12.26 13.10
N SER A 305 24.08 -12.38 14.36
CA SER A 305 24.13 -11.27 15.33
C SER A 305 24.87 -11.67 16.62
N GLY A 306 26.18 -11.92 16.49
CA GLY A 306 27.11 -11.97 17.62
C GLY A 306 28.09 -10.79 17.54
N HIS A 307 28.06 -9.91 18.53
CA HIS A 307 29.08 -8.87 18.74
C HIS A 307 30.49 -9.46 18.71
N ASP A 308 31.37 -8.86 17.90
CA ASP A 308 32.82 -8.91 18.14
C ASP A 308 33.40 -7.51 18.00
N THR A 309 33.64 -6.90 19.15
CA THR A 309 34.44 -5.69 19.33
C THR A 309 35.91 -6.11 19.37
N GLY A 310 36.67 -5.85 18.32
CA GLY A 310 38.12 -6.03 18.42
C GLY A 310 38.87 -6.18 17.10
N ASN A 311 39.40 -5.06 16.62
CA ASN A 311 40.76 -4.94 16.10
C ASN A 311 41.23 -6.00 15.08
N ARG A 312 41.18 -5.69 13.78
CA ARG A 312 42.02 -6.39 12.79
C ARG A 312 42.69 -5.42 11.83
N GLN A 313 44.01 -5.40 11.93
CA GLN A 313 44.96 -4.90 10.95
C GLN A 313 44.74 -5.55 9.59
N GLU A 314 44.92 -4.74 8.55
CA GLU A 314 44.91 -5.12 7.14
C GLU A 314 46.00 -6.16 6.82
N LEU A 315 45.60 -7.21 6.11
CA LEU A 315 46.43 -7.92 5.12
C LEU A 315 45.53 -8.33 3.93
N PRO A 316 46.05 -8.38 2.69
CA PRO A 316 45.26 -8.26 1.47
C PRO A 316 44.78 -9.62 0.95
N GLU A 317 43.48 -9.79 0.76
CA GLU A 317 42.92 -10.94 0.03
C GLU A 317 42.60 -10.58 -1.41
N LYS A 318 43.35 -11.21 -2.33
CA LYS A 318 43.08 -11.23 -3.77
C LYS A 318 41.89 -12.15 -4.09
N ASN A 319 40.98 -11.63 -4.91
CA ASN A 319 40.12 -12.28 -5.90
C ASN A 319 39.43 -13.61 -5.57
N GLY A 320 38.11 -13.51 -5.38
CA GLY A 320 37.19 -14.64 -5.46
C GLY A 320 35.80 -14.41 -4.84
N ARG A 321 35.26 -13.18 -4.83
CA ARG A 321 33.85 -13.01 -4.45
C ARG A 321 32.98 -13.47 -5.62
N HIS A 322 32.30 -14.59 -5.46
CA HIS A 322 31.18 -14.95 -6.32
C HIS A 322 30.16 -13.80 -6.28
N ASN A 323 30.03 -13.08 -7.40
CA ASN A 323 28.95 -12.12 -7.61
C ASN A 323 27.63 -12.90 -7.58
N MET A 324 26.81 -12.65 -6.56
CA MET A 324 25.51 -13.30 -6.39
C MET A 324 24.44 -12.27 -6.70
N LEU A 325 23.47 -12.64 -7.54
CA LEU A 325 22.34 -11.78 -7.88
C LEU A 325 21.54 -11.40 -6.61
N LYS A 326 21.37 -10.10 -6.37
CA LYS A 326 20.76 -9.53 -5.17
C LYS A 326 19.54 -8.67 -5.42
N ALA A 327 19.32 -8.15 -6.62
CA ALA A 327 18.14 -7.36 -6.94
C ALA A 327 17.81 -7.37 -8.43
N LEU A 328 16.56 -7.03 -8.75
CA LEU A 328 16.08 -6.83 -10.11
C LEU A 328 15.53 -5.41 -10.26
N ILE A 329 15.82 -4.77 -11.39
CA ILE A 329 15.37 -3.41 -11.70
C ILE A 329 14.59 -3.43 -13.01
N PHE A 330 13.37 -2.90 -13.02
CA PHE A 330 12.51 -2.88 -14.20
C PHE A 330 12.34 -1.45 -14.71
N ASP A 331 12.56 -1.22 -16.00
CA ASP A 331 11.84 -0.14 -16.68
C ASP A 331 10.34 -0.49 -16.78
N VAL A 332 9.49 0.51 -17.03
CA VAL A 332 8.03 0.37 -17.06
C VAL A 332 7.50 0.28 -18.49
N ASP A 333 7.75 1.30 -19.30
CA ASP A 333 7.05 1.48 -20.58
C ASP A 333 7.71 0.60 -21.65
N GLY A 334 6.95 -0.30 -22.26
CA GLY A 334 7.50 -1.29 -23.20
C GLY A 334 8.21 -2.47 -22.54
N THR A 335 8.52 -2.40 -21.24
CA THR A 335 9.16 -3.49 -20.47
C THR A 335 8.17 -4.23 -19.57
N LEU A 336 7.49 -3.54 -18.65
CA LEU A 336 6.47 -4.18 -17.79
C LEU A 336 5.19 -4.45 -18.58
N ALA A 337 4.81 -3.50 -19.45
CA ALA A 337 3.59 -3.55 -20.24
C ALA A 337 3.82 -2.84 -21.59
N ASP A 338 3.11 -3.28 -22.63
CA ASP A 338 3.12 -2.59 -23.93
C ASP A 338 2.24 -1.33 -23.86
N THR A 339 2.83 -0.21 -23.43
CA THR A 339 2.12 1.03 -23.11
C THR A 339 2.22 2.10 -24.20
N GLU A 340 3.11 1.94 -25.19
CA GLU A 340 3.44 3.02 -26.13
C GLU A 340 2.29 3.41 -27.06
N THR A 341 1.47 2.44 -27.50
CA THR A 341 0.25 2.74 -28.27
C THR A 341 -0.77 3.53 -27.45
N VAL A 342 -0.86 3.25 -26.15
CA VAL A 342 -1.74 3.98 -25.23
C VAL A 342 -1.18 5.36 -24.92
N HIS A 343 0.14 5.51 -24.82
CA HIS A 343 0.78 6.82 -24.73
C HIS A 343 0.53 7.68 -25.96
N LEU A 344 0.68 7.13 -27.16
CA LEU A 344 0.41 7.84 -28.42
C LEU A 344 -1.05 8.34 -28.46
N ARG A 345 -2.01 7.47 -28.12
CA ARG A 345 -3.43 7.85 -27.99
C ARG A 345 -3.66 8.97 -26.97
N ALA A 346 -3.01 8.87 -25.82
CA ALA A 346 -3.13 9.88 -24.76
C ALA A 346 -2.52 11.23 -25.19
N PHE A 347 -1.40 11.24 -25.91
CA PHE A 347 -0.83 12.46 -26.49
C PHE A 347 -1.78 13.11 -27.49
N ASN A 348 -2.26 12.35 -28.48
CA ASN A 348 -3.17 12.89 -29.50
C ASN A 348 -4.48 13.42 -28.90
N THR A 349 -5.03 12.73 -27.90
CA THR A 349 -6.21 13.23 -27.17
C THR A 349 -5.89 14.50 -26.39
N ALA A 350 -4.74 14.58 -25.73
CA ALA A 350 -4.31 15.77 -25.01
C ALA A 350 -4.07 16.97 -25.94
N PHE A 351 -3.56 16.76 -27.15
CA PHE A 351 -3.43 17.83 -28.15
C PHE A 351 -4.80 18.42 -28.52
N ILE A 352 -5.77 17.55 -28.81
CA ILE A 352 -7.15 17.97 -29.12
C ILE A 352 -7.77 18.76 -27.96
N LEU A 353 -7.69 18.23 -26.73
CA LEU A 353 -8.25 18.88 -25.53
C LEU A 353 -7.56 20.19 -25.19
N ALA A 354 -6.27 20.32 -25.50
CA ALA A 354 -5.52 21.56 -25.32
C ALA A 354 -5.73 22.57 -26.45
N GLY A 355 -6.51 22.23 -27.49
CA GLY A 355 -6.77 23.09 -28.65
C GLY A 355 -5.57 23.23 -29.58
N LEU A 356 -4.67 22.24 -29.60
CA LEU A 356 -3.55 22.16 -30.55
C LEU A 356 -3.98 21.35 -31.77
N ASP A 357 -3.55 21.78 -32.96
CA ASP A 357 -3.78 21.10 -34.24
C ASP A 357 -2.77 19.98 -34.52
N TRP A 358 -2.06 19.54 -33.48
CA TRP A 358 -1.03 18.51 -33.57
C TRP A 358 -1.64 17.12 -33.62
N TYR A 359 -1.02 16.26 -34.42
CA TYR A 359 -1.33 14.85 -34.46
C TYR A 359 -0.05 14.08 -34.75
N TRP A 360 0.26 13.12 -33.88
CA TRP A 360 1.37 12.20 -34.06
C TRP A 360 0.82 10.87 -34.57
N ASP A 361 1.26 10.47 -35.76
CA ASP A 361 1.10 9.10 -36.21
C ASP A 361 2.19 8.19 -35.62
N GLU A 362 2.13 6.90 -35.92
CA GLU A 362 3.04 5.90 -35.35
C GLU A 362 4.49 6.11 -35.80
N ASP A 363 4.70 6.47 -37.09
CA ASP A 363 6.03 6.72 -37.64
C ASP A 363 6.70 7.95 -37.01
N GLN A 364 5.95 9.05 -36.89
CA GLN A 364 6.41 10.26 -36.23
C GLN A 364 6.67 10.01 -34.74
N TYR A 365 5.79 9.26 -34.07
CA TYR A 365 5.98 8.91 -32.67
C TYR A 365 7.23 8.06 -32.46
N LYS A 366 7.47 7.07 -33.33
CA LYS A 366 8.67 6.21 -33.31
C LYS A 366 9.96 7.01 -33.42
N GLN A 367 9.99 8.04 -34.27
CA GLN A 367 11.14 8.97 -34.35
C GLN A 367 11.30 9.78 -33.06
N LEU A 368 10.20 10.28 -32.50
CA LEU A 368 10.21 11.07 -31.27
C LEU A 368 10.66 10.26 -30.04
N LEU A 369 10.46 8.94 -30.02
CA LEU A 369 10.89 8.05 -28.91
C LEU A 369 12.41 8.04 -28.68
N ALA A 370 13.21 8.51 -29.65
CA ALA A 370 14.63 8.78 -29.42
C ALA A 370 14.88 9.82 -28.30
N ILE A 371 13.89 10.65 -27.99
CA ILE A 371 13.92 11.68 -26.95
C ILE A 371 13.20 11.18 -25.69
N SER A 372 13.96 11.01 -24.62
CA SER A 372 13.44 10.57 -23.33
C SER A 372 12.63 11.66 -22.63
N GLY A 373 11.40 11.31 -22.26
CA GLY A 373 10.46 12.18 -21.55
C GLY A 373 9.45 12.88 -22.47
N GLY A 374 8.18 12.85 -22.05
CA GLY A 374 7.07 13.37 -22.86
C GLY A 374 7.09 14.89 -23.06
N LYS A 375 7.54 15.66 -22.06
CA LYS A 375 7.66 17.12 -22.17
C LYS A 375 8.74 17.51 -23.17
N GLU A 376 9.87 16.82 -23.12
CA GLU A 376 11.02 17.04 -23.99
C GLU A 376 10.68 16.67 -25.44
N ARG A 377 9.94 15.57 -25.65
CA ARG A 377 9.38 15.22 -26.97
C ARG A 377 8.47 16.30 -27.53
N MET A 378 7.50 16.78 -26.76
CA MET A 378 6.61 17.85 -27.21
C MET A 378 7.37 19.15 -27.49
N ALA A 379 8.35 19.50 -26.64
CA ALA A 379 9.19 20.68 -26.86
C ALA A 379 9.99 20.58 -28.15
N HIS A 380 10.59 19.42 -28.42
CA HIS A 380 11.34 19.17 -29.65
C HIS A 380 10.45 19.22 -30.88
N TYR A 381 9.28 18.57 -30.82
CA TYR A 381 8.29 18.61 -31.89
C TYR A 381 7.85 20.05 -32.18
N TRP A 382 7.47 20.81 -31.15
CA TRP A 382 7.08 22.23 -31.31
C TRP A 382 8.20 23.03 -31.97
N LEU A 383 9.44 22.89 -31.48
CA LEU A 383 10.59 23.58 -32.05
C LEU A 383 10.81 23.24 -33.53
N SER A 384 10.46 22.02 -33.96
CA SER A 384 10.60 21.59 -35.36
C SER A 384 9.56 22.20 -36.31
N ILE A 385 8.35 22.50 -35.82
CA ILE A 385 7.24 23.01 -36.63
C ILE A 385 7.05 24.54 -36.51
N ASP A 386 7.40 25.11 -35.36
CA ASP A 386 7.28 26.54 -35.05
C ASP A 386 8.36 26.97 -34.04
N PRO A 387 9.58 27.29 -34.53
CA PRO A 387 10.69 27.67 -33.66
C PRO A 387 10.48 28.97 -32.87
N GLU A 388 9.76 29.93 -33.47
CA GLU A 388 9.51 31.24 -32.87
C GLU A 388 8.51 31.13 -31.71
N GLY A 389 7.41 30.39 -31.90
CA GLY A 389 6.43 30.13 -30.85
C GLY A 389 6.97 29.26 -29.72
N ALA A 390 7.79 28.24 -30.05
CA ALA A 390 8.39 27.31 -29.08
C ALA A 390 9.34 28.00 -28.07
N SER A 391 9.96 29.12 -28.46
CA SER A 391 10.93 29.85 -27.63
C SER A 391 10.29 30.75 -26.57
N THR A 392 8.97 30.74 -26.43
CA THR A 392 8.23 31.62 -25.51
C THR A 392 8.03 30.98 -24.12
N LEU A 393 7.95 31.82 -23.08
CA LEU A 393 7.51 31.39 -21.73
C LEU A 393 6.10 30.76 -21.73
N GLN A 394 5.27 31.11 -22.71
CA GLN A 394 3.93 30.58 -22.89
C GLN A 394 3.97 29.13 -23.42
N ALA A 395 4.87 28.81 -24.36
CA ALA A 395 5.06 27.45 -24.86
C ALA A 395 5.45 26.48 -23.74
N ALA A 396 6.40 26.86 -22.87
CA ALA A 396 6.78 26.03 -21.74
C ALA A 396 5.62 25.78 -20.75
N ARG A 397 4.71 26.76 -20.57
CA ARG A 397 3.48 26.57 -19.77
C ARG A 397 2.51 25.63 -20.47
N LYS A 398 2.30 25.80 -21.77
CA LYS A 398 1.37 24.99 -22.56
C LYS A 398 1.83 23.52 -22.64
N ILE A 399 3.13 23.26 -22.81
CA ILE A 399 3.71 21.90 -22.75
C ILE A 399 3.40 21.23 -21.41
N ARG A 400 3.48 21.95 -20.29
CA ARG A 400 3.13 21.40 -18.96
C ARG A 400 1.65 21.10 -18.84
N GLU A 401 0.80 21.97 -19.36
CA GLU A 401 -0.66 21.77 -19.41
C GLU A 401 -1.03 20.53 -20.24
N VAL A 402 -0.55 20.44 -21.47
CA VAL A 402 -0.77 19.28 -22.36
C VAL A 402 -0.25 17.99 -21.71
N HIS A 403 0.93 18.03 -21.08
CA HIS A 403 1.48 16.87 -20.39
C HIS A 403 0.62 16.43 -19.20
N ALA A 404 0.01 17.36 -18.46
CA ALA A 404 -0.91 17.04 -17.37
C ALA A 404 -2.17 16.36 -17.90
N ILE A 405 -2.80 16.92 -18.95
CA ILE A 405 -3.96 16.31 -19.62
C ILE A 405 -3.62 14.91 -20.14
N LYS A 406 -2.45 14.74 -20.79
CA LYS A 406 -1.98 13.44 -21.26
C LYS A 406 -1.80 12.42 -20.13
N THR A 407 -1.36 12.86 -18.96
CA THR A 407 -1.16 11.99 -17.79
C THR A 407 -2.51 11.46 -17.30
N GLU A 408 -3.52 12.32 -17.19
CA GLU A 408 -4.88 11.92 -16.83
C GLU A 408 -5.52 11.00 -17.87
N GLU A 409 -5.37 11.34 -19.15
CA GLU A 409 -5.94 10.54 -20.23
C GLU A 409 -5.28 9.16 -20.32
N TYR A 410 -3.97 9.06 -20.09
CA TYR A 410 -3.29 7.77 -20.00
C TYR A 410 -3.86 6.93 -18.84
N ALA A 411 -4.00 7.50 -17.64
CA ALA A 411 -4.58 6.79 -16.50
C ALA A 411 -5.99 6.28 -16.80
N ARG A 412 -6.83 7.12 -17.43
CA ARG A 412 -8.17 6.74 -17.88
C ARG A 412 -8.16 5.58 -18.89
N LEU A 413 -7.22 5.58 -19.84
CA LEU A 413 -7.11 4.52 -20.84
C LEU A 413 -6.63 3.19 -20.23
N VAL A 414 -5.73 3.25 -19.25
CA VAL A 414 -5.29 2.08 -18.47
C VAL A 414 -6.47 1.49 -17.69
N ASP A 415 -7.22 2.32 -16.96
CA ASP A 415 -8.36 1.86 -16.14
C ASP A 415 -9.46 1.17 -16.95
N ASN A 416 -9.61 1.52 -18.23
CA ASN A 416 -10.57 0.87 -19.14
C ASN A 416 -10.11 -0.53 -19.63
N GLY A 417 -9.04 -1.10 -19.08
CA GLY A 417 -8.59 -2.46 -19.36
C GLY A 417 -7.83 -2.61 -20.67
N GLN A 418 -7.26 -1.52 -21.22
CA GLN A 418 -6.54 -1.56 -22.50
C GLN A 418 -5.07 -1.95 -22.36
N VAL A 419 -4.55 -2.15 -21.14
CA VAL A 419 -3.13 -2.47 -20.90
C VAL A 419 -2.99 -3.66 -19.98
N THR A 420 -2.20 -4.64 -20.41
CA THR A 420 -1.80 -5.81 -19.62
C THR A 420 -0.30 -5.89 -19.48
N LEU A 421 0.19 -6.55 -18.43
CA LEU A 421 1.61 -6.83 -18.28
C LEU A 421 2.10 -7.75 -19.41
N ARG A 422 3.36 -7.57 -19.80
CA ARG A 422 4.02 -8.42 -20.80
C ARG A 422 4.23 -9.84 -20.26
N PRO A 423 4.30 -10.85 -21.14
CA PRO A 423 4.46 -12.24 -20.73
C PRO A 423 5.68 -12.47 -19.84
N GLY A 424 5.46 -13.14 -18.70
CA GLY A 424 6.46 -13.48 -17.69
C GLY A 424 6.71 -12.40 -16.63
N ILE A 425 6.24 -11.17 -16.82
CA ILE A 425 6.48 -10.05 -15.88
C ILE A 425 5.73 -10.27 -14.56
N HIS A 426 4.43 -10.54 -14.62
CA HIS A 426 3.62 -10.78 -13.42
C HIS A 426 4.21 -11.93 -12.60
N ARG A 427 4.48 -13.07 -13.26
CA ARG A 427 5.13 -14.23 -12.62
C ARG A 427 6.43 -13.83 -11.96
N LEU A 428 7.34 -13.19 -12.69
CA LEU A 428 8.67 -12.87 -12.18
C LEU A 428 8.62 -11.92 -10.98
N ILE A 429 7.73 -10.93 -10.98
CA ILE A 429 7.51 -10.03 -9.83
C ILE A 429 7.06 -10.83 -8.60
N ILE A 430 6.07 -11.71 -8.77
CA ILE A 430 5.57 -12.54 -7.66
C ILE A 430 6.63 -13.52 -7.17
N ASP A 431 7.36 -14.18 -8.06
CA ASP A 431 8.45 -15.10 -7.72
C ASP A 431 9.56 -14.36 -6.95
N ALA A 432 9.98 -13.20 -7.44
CA ALA A 432 10.97 -12.35 -6.78
C ALA A 432 10.52 -11.93 -5.39
N TYR A 433 9.27 -11.48 -5.25
CA TYR A 433 8.69 -11.11 -3.97
C TYR A 433 8.63 -12.29 -3.00
N CYS A 434 8.15 -13.45 -3.45
CA CYS A 434 8.11 -14.70 -2.67
C CYS A 434 9.52 -15.15 -2.27
N ALA A 435 10.49 -14.94 -3.15
CA ALA A 435 11.91 -15.17 -2.90
C ALA A 435 12.60 -14.01 -2.17
N GLY A 436 11.87 -13.00 -1.69
CA GLY A 436 12.39 -11.81 -1.01
C GLY A 436 13.58 -11.17 -1.72
N MET A 437 13.58 -11.24 -3.06
CA MET A 437 14.50 -10.55 -3.94
C MET A 437 14.01 -9.10 -4.08
N PRO A 438 14.77 -8.10 -3.61
CA PRO A 438 14.44 -6.70 -3.80
C PRO A 438 14.18 -6.34 -5.26
N LEU A 439 13.07 -5.64 -5.50
CA LEU A 439 12.71 -5.09 -6.80
C LEU A 439 12.75 -3.57 -6.76
N ALA A 440 13.15 -2.96 -7.87
CA ALA A 440 13.05 -1.52 -8.09
C ALA A 440 12.46 -1.22 -9.47
N ILE A 441 11.90 -0.02 -9.59
CA ILE A 441 11.50 0.56 -10.87
C ILE A 441 12.44 1.70 -11.24
N ALA A 442 12.86 1.77 -12.50
CA ALA A 442 13.68 2.84 -13.05
C ALA A 442 13.16 3.29 -14.42
N THR A 443 12.37 4.37 -14.44
CA THR A 443 11.64 4.85 -15.62
C THR A 443 11.72 6.37 -15.80
N THR A 444 11.46 6.86 -17.01
CA THR A 444 11.31 8.30 -17.31
C THR A 444 9.86 8.76 -17.37
N THR A 445 8.91 7.86 -17.09
CA THR A 445 7.47 8.13 -17.00
C THR A 445 7.10 8.72 -15.64
N THR A 446 5.95 9.37 -15.52
CA THR A 446 5.55 10.04 -14.27
C THR A 446 5.09 9.06 -13.20
N ALA A 447 5.25 9.43 -11.93
CA ALA A 447 4.73 8.67 -10.79
C ALA A 447 3.26 8.27 -10.95
N ALA A 448 2.43 9.19 -11.44
CA ALA A 448 0.99 8.97 -11.66
C ALA A 448 0.71 7.89 -12.72
N ASN A 449 1.50 7.84 -13.80
CA ASN A 449 1.38 6.82 -14.84
C ASN A 449 1.86 5.46 -14.36
N VAL A 450 2.99 5.42 -13.63
CA VAL A 450 3.48 4.19 -12.97
C VAL A 450 2.40 3.65 -12.03
N GLU A 451 1.83 4.51 -11.20
CA GLU A 451 0.78 4.13 -10.26
C GLU A 451 -0.47 3.62 -10.96
N ALA A 452 -0.98 4.33 -11.98
CA ALA A 452 -2.15 3.89 -12.73
C ALA A 452 -1.95 2.48 -13.33
N LEU A 453 -0.79 2.26 -13.98
CA LEU A 453 -0.45 0.96 -14.58
C LEU A 453 -0.37 -0.15 -13.53
N LEU A 454 0.39 0.06 -12.46
CA LEU A 454 0.65 -1.00 -11.47
C LEU A 454 -0.56 -1.24 -10.58
N LEU A 455 -1.35 -0.21 -10.26
CA LEU A 455 -2.63 -0.38 -9.57
C LEU A 455 -3.59 -1.23 -10.39
N HIS A 456 -3.69 -0.96 -11.69
CA HIS A 456 -4.54 -1.73 -12.59
C HIS A 456 -4.07 -3.18 -12.73
N CYS A 457 -2.77 -3.40 -12.96
CA CYS A 457 -2.25 -4.73 -13.28
C CYS A 457 -1.94 -5.60 -12.05
N LEU A 458 -1.54 -5.01 -10.92
CA LEU A 458 -1.09 -5.73 -9.72
C LEU A 458 -1.98 -5.48 -8.49
N GLY A 459 -3.00 -4.63 -8.61
CA GLY A 459 -3.96 -4.31 -7.56
C GLY A 459 -3.45 -3.30 -6.52
N ALA A 460 -4.29 -2.94 -5.55
CA ALA A 460 -4.04 -1.87 -4.56
C ALA A 460 -2.74 -2.03 -3.76
N ASP A 461 -2.27 -3.26 -3.62
CA ASP A 461 -1.09 -3.61 -2.85
C ASP A 461 0.23 -3.54 -3.63
N TRP A 462 0.20 -3.16 -4.92
CA TRP A 462 1.36 -3.28 -5.83
C TRP A 462 2.67 -2.68 -5.27
N ARG A 463 2.57 -1.61 -4.48
CA ARG A 463 3.72 -0.95 -3.84
C ARG A 463 4.53 -1.88 -2.94
N LYS A 464 3.94 -2.96 -2.40
CA LYS A 464 4.65 -3.94 -1.56
C LYS A 464 5.73 -4.71 -2.31
N PHE A 465 5.64 -4.78 -3.64
CA PHE A 465 6.56 -5.55 -4.46
C PHE A 465 7.88 -4.82 -4.70
N PHE A 466 7.89 -3.48 -4.62
CA PHE A 466 9.04 -2.65 -4.98
C PHE A 466 9.60 -1.91 -3.77
N VAL A 467 10.92 -1.97 -3.58
CA VAL A 467 11.63 -1.22 -2.53
C VAL A 467 11.67 0.27 -2.87
N THR A 468 11.81 0.60 -4.15
CA THR A 468 11.91 1.97 -4.64
C THR A 468 11.32 2.10 -6.04
N ILE A 469 10.87 3.31 -6.35
CA ILE A 469 10.36 3.69 -7.66
C ILE A 469 11.08 4.97 -8.05
N CYS A 470 11.95 4.87 -9.04
CA CYS A 470 12.64 6.00 -9.64
C CYS A 470 11.89 6.36 -10.93
N ASP A 471 11.13 7.46 -10.88
CA ASP A 471 10.29 7.95 -11.97
C ASP A 471 10.84 9.25 -12.58
N ALA A 472 10.06 9.94 -13.43
CA ALA A 472 10.41 11.22 -14.07
C ALA A 472 10.82 12.35 -13.12
N SER A 473 10.50 12.27 -11.84
CA SER A 473 10.88 13.23 -10.79
C SER A 473 12.23 12.91 -10.14
N THR A 474 12.83 11.77 -10.46
CA THR A 474 14.16 11.39 -9.98
C THR A 474 15.19 12.46 -10.36
N PRO A 475 15.98 12.99 -9.40
CA PRO A 475 17.00 13.98 -9.71
C PRO A 475 18.02 13.48 -10.73
N GLY A 476 18.52 14.39 -11.56
CA GLY A 476 19.55 14.08 -12.55
C GLY A 476 19.06 14.10 -13.99
N LYS A 477 19.89 13.57 -14.88
CA LYS A 477 19.59 13.49 -16.32
C LYS A 477 18.78 12.23 -16.63
N LYS A 478 17.83 12.36 -17.55
CA LYS A 478 17.04 11.22 -18.06
C LYS A 478 17.89 10.28 -18.90
N LYS A 479 17.39 9.06 -19.13
CA LYS A 479 17.96 8.07 -20.06
C LYS A 479 18.32 8.76 -21.39
N PRO A 480 19.50 8.55 -22.00
CA PRO A 480 20.46 7.47 -21.78
C PRO A 480 21.51 7.74 -20.68
N GLU A 481 21.31 8.73 -19.81
CA GLU A 481 22.17 8.92 -18.64
C GLU A 481 21.78 7.96 -17.49
N PRO A 482 22.75 7.53 -16.66
CA PRO A 482 22.56 6.44 -15.70
C PRO A 482 21.82 6.85 -14.43
N ASP A 483 21.51 8.13 -14.24
CA ASP A 483 21.09 8.73 -12.97
C ASP A 483 19.91 7.97 -12.33
N VAL A 484 18.87 7.63 -13.11
CA VAL A 484 17.70 6.87 -12.61
C VAL A 484 18.09 5.49 -12.06
N TYR A 485 19.05 4.82 -12.69
CA TYR A 485 19.58 3.53 -12.25
C TYR A 485 20.49 3.66 -11.03
N LEU A 486 21.32 4.70 -10.97
CA LEU A 486 22.17 4.98 -9.80
C LEU A 486 21.32 5.28 -8.55
N HIS A 487 20.21 6.00 -8.72
CA HIS A 487 19.23 6.21 -7.65
C HIS A 487 18.57 4.90 -7.21
N ALA A 488 18.18 4.04 -8.15
CA ALA A 488 17.62 2.73 -7.83
C ALA A 488 18.61 1.85 -7.06
N LEU A 489 19.88 1.77 -7.49
CA LEU A 489 20.94 1.02 -6.81
C LEU A 489 21.19 1.54 -5.39
N SER A 490 21.24 2.86 -5.21
CA SER A 490 21.42 3.51 -3.91
C SER A 490 20.29 3.15 -2.94
N ALA A 491 19.04 3.26 -3.39
CA ALA A 491 17.87 2.93 -2.57
C ALA A 491 17.75 1.42 -2.27
N LEU A 492 18.19 0.56 -3.19
CA LEU A 492 18.28 -0.88 -2.97
C LEU A 492 19.45 -1.29 -2.07
N ASN A 493 20.44 -0.42 -1.88
CA ASN A 493 21.70 -0.67 -1.17
C ASN A 493 22.46 -1.90 -1.73
N VAL A 494 22.63 -1.95 -3.05
CA VAL A 494 23.28 -3.04 -3.78
C VAL A 494 24.27 -2.49 -4.81
N GLU A 495 25.33 -3.24 -5.07
CA GLU A 495 26.27 -2.91 -6.15
C GLU A 495 25.64 -3.26 -7.52
N ALA A 496 25.96 -2.45 -8.53
CA ALA A 496 25.47 -2.63 -9.91
C ALA A 496 25.74 -4.04 -10.47
N SER A 497 26.91 -4.58 -10.13
CA SER A 497 27.38 -5.90 -10.53
C SER A 497 26.56 -7.06 -9.95
N ASN A 498 25.72 -6.81 -8.94
CA ASN A 498 24.84 -7.78 -8.29
C ASN A 498 23.36 -7.60 -8.69
N CYS A 499 23.08 -6.86 -9.77
CA CYS A 499 21.72 -6.60 -10.24
C CYS A 499 21.56 -6.96 -11.71
N ILE A 500 20.31 -7.24 -12.10
CA ILE A 500 19.89 -7.31 -13.50
C ILE A 500 18.83 -6.24 -13.74
N ALA A 501 18.99 -5.48 -14.81
CA ALA A 501 17.98 -4.56 -15.33
C ALA A 501 17.17 -5.22 -16.46
N PHE A 502 15.90 -4.85 -16.58
CA PHE A 502 15.02 -5.21 -17.69
C PHE A 502 14.60 -3.94 -18.42
N GLU A 503 14.76 -3.93 -19.74
CA GLU A 503 14.53 -2.78 -20.62
C GLU A 503 13.99 -3.25 -21.98
N ASP A 504 13.48 -2.33 -22.79
CA ASP A 504 13.03 -2.59 -24.16
C ASP A 504 13.74 -1.73 -25.22
N SER A 505 14.44 -0.67 -24.78
CA SER A 505 15.00 0.38 -25.66
C SER A 505 16.51 0.55 -25.51
N GLU A 506 17.17 1.04 -26.57
CA GLU A 506 18.61 1.33 -26.59
C GLU A 506 18.98 2.42 -25.59
N ASN A 507 18.14 3.46 -25.45
CA ASN A 507 18.35 4.50 -24.44
C ASN A 507 18.36 3.91 -23.02
N GLY A 508 17.48 2.96 -22.75
CA GLY A 508 17.43 2.18 -21.53
C GLY A 508 18.69 1.34 -21.31
N LEU A 509 19.06 0.55 -22.31
CA LEU A 509 20.27 -0.27 -22.30
C LEU A 509 21.53 0.56 -22.01
N ARG A 510 21.69 1.70 -22.69
CA ARG A 510 22.82 2.62 -22.50
C ARG A 510 22.86 3.20 -21.09
N ALA A 511 21.71 3.58 -20.53
CA ALA A 511 21.63 4.09 -19.17
C ALA A 511 22.03 3.01 -18.14
N ALA A 512 21.49 1.80 -18.26
CA ALA A 512 21.82 0.69 -17.37
C ALA A 512 23.29 0.25 -17.49
N THR A 513 23.82 0.22 -18.71
CA THR A 513 25.24 -0.10 -18.98
C THR A 513 26.19 0.93 -18.36
N LYS A 514 25.88 2.23 -18.50
CA LYS A 514 26.65 3.29 -17.84
C LYS A 514 26.58 3.21 -16.31
N ALA A 515 25.49 2.69 -15.75
CA ALA A 515 25.36 2.41 -14.31
C ALA A 515 26.11 1.13 -13.88
N GLY A 516 26.66 0.35 -14.83
CA GLY A 516 27.37 -0.90 -14.56
C GLY A 516 26.47 -2.12 -14.34
N ILE A 517 25.21 -2.05 -14.79
CA ILE A 517 24.19 -3.09 -14.57
C ILE A 517 24.08 -3.98 -15.82
N SER A 518 24.05 -5.30 -15.62
CA SER A 518 23.76 -6.24 -16.71
C SER A 518 22.29 -6.18 -17.08
N THR A 519 21.97 -6.09 -18.37
CA THR A 519 20.61 -5.79 -18.84
C THR A 519 20.06 -6.88 -19.74
N ILE A 520 18.83 -7.33 -19.47
CA ILE A 520 18.04 -8.16 -20.38
C ILE A 520 17.10 -7.24 -21.16
N ILE A 521 17.09 -7.37 -22.48
CA ILE A 521 16.23 -6.57 -23.36
C ILE A 521 15.04 -7.40 -23.84
N THR A 522 13.85 -6.82 -23.75
CA THR A 522 12.63 -7.33 -24.38
C THR A 522 12.07 -6.33 -25.40
N PRO A 523 12.51 -6.35 -26.68
CA PRO A 523 12.14 -5.34 -27.66
C PRO A 523 10.63 -5.28 -27.91
N THR A 524 10.17 -4.09 -28.31
CA THR A 524 8.81 -3.82 -28.78
C THR A 524 8.81 -3.54 -30.29
N HIS A 525 7.63 -3.42 -30.90
CA HIS A 525 7.49 -2.89 -32.26
C HIS A 525 8.11 -1.48 -32.43
N PHE A 526 8.09 -0.67 -31.36
CA PHE A 526 8.67 0.68 -31.37
C PHE A 526 10.20 0.69 -31.29
N THR A 527 10.81 -0.37 -30.75
CA THR A 527 12.27 -0.47 -30.59
C THR A 527 12.93 -1.44 -31.56
N GLU A 528 12.15 -1.98 -32.51
CA GLU A 528 12.66 -2.82 -33.60
C GLU A 528 13.71 -2.07 -34.44
N GLY A 529 14.87 -2.70 -34.63
CA GLY A 529 16.00 -2.16 -35.39
C GLY A 529 17.00 -1.32 -34.58
N GLN A 530 16.79 -1.14 -33.28
CA GLN A 530 17.77 -0.50 -32.39
C GLN A 530 18.96 -1.42 -32.07
N ASP A 531 20.08 -0.85 -31.61
CA ASP A 531 21.29 -1.60 -31.28
C ASP A 531 21.25 -2.12 -29.84
N PHE A 532 21.14 -3.44 -29.68
CA PHE A 532 21.14 -4.14 -28.39
C PHE A 532 22.41 -4.98 -28.15
N SER A 533 23.47 -4.76 -28.91
CA SER A 533 24.70 -5.57 -28.87
C SER A 533 25.39 -5.63 -27.50
N SER A 534 25.17 -4.64 -26.64
CA SER A 534 25.71 -4.58 -25.28
C SER A 534 24.82 -5.24 -24.22
N ALA A 535 23.64 -5.73 -24.60
CA ALA A 535 22.75 -6.44 -23.69
C ALA A 535 23.35 -7.79 -23.26
N MET A 536 23.03 -8.20 -22.03
CA MET A 536 23.37 -9.55 -21.55
C MET A 536 22.58 -10.61 -22.32
N LEU A 537 21.32 -10.31 -22.65
CA LEU A 537 20.42 -11.19 -23.37
C LEU A 537 19.30 -10.37 -24.03
N VAL A 538 18.87 -10.78 -25.22
CA VAL A 538 17.74 -10.16 -25.93
C VAL A 538 16.69 -11.23 -26.18
N LEU A 539 15.47 -11.02 -25.69
CA LEU A 539 14.36 -11.96 -25.78
C LEU A 539 13.10 -11.26 -26.29
N PRO A 540 12.15 -11.93 -26.96
CA PRO A 540 10.89 -11.30 -27.32
C PRO A 540 10.03 -10.95 -26.08
N HIS A 541 10.12 -11.77 -25.03
CA HIS A 541 9.46 -11.60 -23.74
C HIS A 541 10.11 -12.55 -22.71
N LEU A 542 9.68 -12.47 -21.44
CA LEU A 542 10.21 -13.33 -20.35
C LEU A 542 9.46 -14.69 -20.23
N GLY A 543 8.32 -14.80 -20.92
CA GLY A 543 7.57 -16.03 -21.15
C GLY A 543 6.74 -16.48 -19.96
N ASP A 544 5.59 -17.08 -20.24
CA ASP A 544 4.67 -17.70 -19.28
C ASP A 544 4.47 -19.18 -19.65
N PRO A 545 3.97 -20.05 -18.74
CA PRO A 545 3.72 -21.46 -19.05
C PRO A 545 2.91 -21.67 -20.33
N ASP A 546 1.93 -20.79 -20.58
CA ASP A 546 1.06 -20.83 -21.76
C ASP A 546 1.63 -20.06 -22.96
N LEU A 547 2.69 -19.26 -22.75
CA LEU A 547 3.38 -18.49 -23.79
C LEU A 547 4.90 -18.50 -23.57
N PRO A 548 5.57 -19.64 -23.85
CA PRO A 548 6.98 -19.82 -23.57
C PRO A 548 7.87 -18.99 -24.51
N VAL A 549 9.10 -18.71 -24.07
CA VAL A 549 10.13 -18.07 -24.89
C VAL A 549 10.49 -18.98 -26.08
N PRO A 550 10.53 -18.46 -27.32
CA PRO A 550 10.92 -19.24 -28.49
C PRO A 550 12.33 -19.83 -28.38
N ALA A 551 12.49 -21.08 -28.83
CA ALA A 551 13.79 -21.77 -28.86
C ALA A 551 14.79 -21.05 -29.80
N GLY A 552 16.07 -21.03 -29.41
CA GLY A 552 17.16 -20.44 -30.20
C GLY A 552 17.66 -19.06 -29.75
N ASN A 553 17.11 -18.49 -28.67
CA ASN A 553 17.54 -17.20 -28.10
C ASN A 553 18.58 -17.35 -26.97
N GLY A 554 19.46 -18.35 -27.00
CA GLY A 554 20.52 -18.52 -25.99
C GLY A 554 20.06 -19.06 -24.62
N ILE A 555 18.83 -19.58 -24.51
CA ILE A 555 18.35 -20.28 -23.31
C ILE A 555 17.73 -21.62 -23.71
N HIS A 556 18.09 -22.71 -23.05
CA HIS A 556 17.46 -24.03 -23.21
C HIS A 556 16.12 -24.16 -22.47
N GLN A 557 15.70 -23.12 -21.75
CA GLN A 557 14.50 -23.09 -20.92
C GLN A 557 13.39 -22.29 -21.61
N THR A 558 12.15 -22.73 -21.41
CA THR A 558 10.95 -22.12 -21.97
C THR A 558 10.51 -20.85 -21.22
N LEU A 559 11.11 -20.54 -20.07
CA LEU A 559 10.71 -19.48 -19.15
C LEU A 559 11.94 -18.81 -18.53
N VAL A 560 11.91 -17.48 -18.38
CA VAL A 560 12.93 -16.73 -17.60
C VAL A 560 12.47 -16.60 -16.16
N ASP A 561 12.84 -17.57 -15.32
CA ASP A 561 12.56 -17.55 -13.89
C ASP A 561 13.76 -17.04 -13.07
N LEU A 562 13.61 -16.96 -11.75
CA LEU A 562 14.69 -16.51 -10.86
C LEU A 562 15.93 -17.42 -10.90
N LEU A 563 15.76 -18.72 -11.15
CA LEU A 563 16.88 -19.64 -11.27
C LEU A 563 17.64 -19.36 -12.58
N THR A 564 16.92 -19.17 -13.69
CA THR A 564 17.50 -18.74 -14.97
C THR A 564 18.32 -17.47 -14.78
N LEU A 565 17.75 -16.45 -14.12
CA LEU A 565 18.44 -15.17 -13.88
C LEU A 565 19.68 -15.32 -13.00
N LYS A 566 19.63 -16.16 -11.96
CA LYS A 566 20.79 -16.47 -11.12
C LYS A 566 21.89 -17.18 -11.90
N CYS A 567 21.53 -18.14 -12.77
CA CYS A 567 22.48 -18.84 -13.62
C CYS A 567 23.13 -17.89 -14.63
N LEU A 568 22.34 -17.07 -15.32
CA LEU A 568 22.83 -16.06 -16.26
C LEU A 568 23.76 -15.03 -15.59
N HIS A 569 23.47 -14.68 -14.34
CA HIS A 569 24.30 -13.76 -13.56
C HIS A 569 25.62 -14.39 -13.10
N ALA A 570 25.59 -15.66 -12.67
CA ALA A 570 26.73 -16.36 -12.10
C ALA A 570 27.76 -16.83 -13.14
N ASP A 571 27.34 -17.15 -14.36
CA ASP A 571 28.24 -17.59 -15.43
C ASP A 571 28.03 -16.81 -16.73
N PRO A 572 28.88 -15.80 -17.00
CA PRO A 572 28.89 -15.09 -18.27
C PRO A 572 29.24 -15.96 -19.49
N LEU A 573 29.64 -17.23 -19.35
CA LEU A 573 29.97 -18.10 -20.49
C LEU A 573 28.76 -18.84 -21.09
N LEU A 574 27.57 -18.73 -20.46
CA LEU A 574 26.29 -19.02 -21.14
C LEU A 574 25.91 -17.96 -22.19
N LYS A 575 26.74 -16.92 -22.39
CA LYS A 575 26.55 -15.82 -23.37
C LYS A 575 26.74 -16.22 -24.84
N ALA A 576 27.09 -17.46 -25.15
CA ALA A 576 27.21 -17.94 -26.53
C ALA A 576 26.84 -19.43 -26.58
N GLY A 577 25.60 -19.71 -27.00
CA GLY A 577 25.08 -21.05 -27.24
C GLY A 577 23.71 -20.98 -27.87
#